data_AF-A0A1B8D5M7-F1
#
_entry.id   AF-A0A1B8D5M7-F1
#
_cell.length_a   1.000
_cell.length_b   1.000
_cell.length_c   1.000
_cell.angle_alpha   90.00
_cell.angle_beta   90.00
_cell.angle_gamma   90.00
#
_symmetry.space_group_name_H-M   'P 1'
#
loop_
_entity.id
_entity.type
_entity.pdbx_description
1 polymer ?
#
loop_
_entity_poly.entity_id
_entity_poly.type
_entity_poly.pdbx_seq_one_letter_code
_entity_poly.pdbx_strand_id
1 'polypeptide(L)'
;MSRWQDSVTLEVQGPHKEDDDGHKEALLSQLQNARKDIQSLKIDDDTPSDTEWRLISDHFSDVRNLEMEADFNEELNDGPIPTNWPLERLLVSSSCGERFRSPVVLEGRVKHLILLLTSGLRFEGPTSNELSSANKEAIERGEAEANYITVREGTPEEHKVEIVSLPSLAFDWLKDKYTNPDRSSDPETPVPELVYTEILEILENDALDTFTRHDPCPTLTPKEMFHVILPQLTELKTFVFTVGDIFDEADFLPLFYKQFPPNISTLRFRGPVSLAKSEHWNKWLEVFANPEYLPNLTRLSFVLDLAYDDKEEGGGKGGRKRNPTEEELRESKKACRELFDGMESREIAIEAFHDEWAEESVSFDKVDERWEKIE
;
A
#
# COMPACT_ATOMS: atom_id res chain seq x y z
N MET A 1 9.29 -9.98 20.10
CA MET A 1 8.36 -10.30 21.20
C MET A 1 7.16 -9.41 21.03
N SER A 2 6.04 -9.94 20.50
CA SER A 2 4.85 -9.15 20.17
C SER A 2 4.34 -8.40 21.40
N ARG A 3 4.21 -7.09 21.27
CA ARG A 3 3.68 -6.17 22.29
C ARG A 3 2.17 -6.41 22.56
N TRP A 4 1.55 -7.31 21.80
CA TRP A 4 0.10 -7.52 21.75
C TRP A 4 -0.22 -9.01 22.01
N GLN A 5 -0.17 -9.42 23.28
CA GLN A 5 -0.34 -10.83 23.69
C GLN A 5 -1.82 -11.27 23.82
N ASP A 6 -2.76 -10.33 23.80
CA ASP A 6 -4.20 -10.57 23.91
C ASP A 6 -4.91 -10.17 22.61
N SER A 7 -4.67 -10.95 21.55
CA SER A 7 -5.34 -10.75 20.25
C SER A 7 -6.60 -11.60 20.15
N VAL A 8 -7.67 -11.02 19.61
CA VAL A 8 -8.87 -11.74 19.17
C VAL A 8 -8.94 -11.64 17.66
N THR A 9 -9.22 -12.76 17.00
CA THR A 9 -9.54 -12.80 15.57
C THR A 9 -11.04 -12.97 15.40
N LEU A 10 -11.64 -12.18 14.53
CA LEU A 10 -13.02 -12.32 14.08
C LEU A 10 -13.04 -12.62 12.59
N GLU A 11 -13.74 -13.68 12.21
CA GLU A 11 -14.06 -14.00 10.82
C GLU A 11 -15.35 -13.26 10.46
N VAL A 12 -15.27 -12.28 9.57
CA VAL A 12 -16.44 -11.50 9.13
C VAL A 12 -16.91 -11.97 7.77
N GLN A 13 -18.17 -11.73 7.47
CA GLN A 13 -18.79 -12.13 6.21
C GLN A 13 -18.82 -11.01 5.17
N GLY A 14 -18.70 -9.78 5.64
CA GLY A 14 -18.57 -8.57 4.84
C GLY A 14 -19.85 -8.03 4.22
N PRO A 15 -19.77 -6.87 3.54
CA PRO A 15 -20.91 -6.11 3.05
C PRO A 15 -21.79 -6.90 2.07
N HIS A 16 -21.20 -7.75 1.23
CA HIS A 16 -21.93 -8.50 0.20
C HIS A 16 -22.90 -9.54 0.76
N LYS A 17 -22.75 -9.92 2.04
CA LYS A 17 -23.61 -10.89 2.73
C LYS A 17 -24.47 -10.23 3.80
N GLU A 18 -24.53 -8.91 3.86
CA GLU A 18 -25.25 -8.21 4.93
C GLU A 18 -26.76 -8.54 4.95
N ASP A 19 -27.33 -8.79 3.77
CA ASP A 19 -28.73 -9.17 3.59
C ASP A 19 -29.00 -10.69 3.76
N ASP A 20 -27.95 -11.51 3.95
CA ASP A 20 -28.12 -12.95 4.11
C ASP A 20 -28.72 -13.31 5.48
N ASP A 21 -29.62 -14.30 5.48
CA ASP A 21 -30.18 -14.87 6.71
C ASP A 21 -29.05 -15.42 7.60
N GLY A 22 -28.92 -14.89 8.81
CA GLY A 22 -27.92 -15.36 9.78
C GLY A 22 -26.60 -14.58 9.81
N HIS A 23 -26.45 -13.55 8.97
CA HIS A 23 -25.24 -12.71 8.92
C HIS A 23 -24.86 -12.16 10.30
N LYS A 24 -25.83 -11.57 10.99
CA LYS A 24 -25.67 -11.02 12.33
C LYS A 24 -25.34 -12.11 13.36
N GLU A 25 -26.04 -13.23 13.30
CA GLU A 25 -25.90 -14.34 14.25
C GLU A 25 -24.51 -14.98 14.18
N ALA A 26 -23.92 -15.06 12.99
CA ALA A 26 -22.58 -15.58 12.78
C ALA A 26 -21.55 -14.82 13.62
N LEU A 27 -21.50 -13.49 13.51
CA LEU A 27 -20.57 -12.68 14.27
C LEU A 27 -20.91 -12.62 15.77
N LEU A 28 -22.19 -12.54 16.13
CA LEU A 28 -22.61 -12.54 17.54
C LEU A 28 -22.13 -13.79 18.30
N SER A 29 -22.12 -14.95 17.63
CA SER A 29 -21.64 -16.20 18.24
C SER A 29 -20.15 -16.16 18.59
N GLN A 30 -19.33 -15.48 17.77
CA GLN A 30 -17.91 -15.25 18.04
C GLN A 30 -17.74 -14.26 19.20
N LEU A 31 -18.45 -13.13 19.16
CA LEU A 31 -18.37 -12.08 20.18
C LEU A 31 -18.79 -12.57 21.57
N GLN A 32 -19.77 -13.47 21.69
CA GLN A 32 -20.19 -14.04 22.97
C GLN A 32 -19.04 -14.74 23.73
N ASN A 33 -18.09 -15.31 22.99
CA ASN A 33 -16.94 -16.02 23.55
C ASN A 33 -15.68 -15.14 23.62
N ALA A 34 -15.68 -13.99 22.95
CA ALA A 34 -14.58 -13.05 22.94
C ALA A 34 -14.54 -12.20 24.22
N ARG A 35 -13.34 -12.07 24.80
CA ARG A 35 -13.10 -11.12 25.90
C ARG A 35 -13.29 -9.69 25.41
N LYS A 36 -13.88 -8.82 26.24
CA LYS A 36 -14.15 -7.43 25.85
C LYS A 36 -12.95 -6.50 26.07
N ASP A 37 -12.12 -6.84 27.03
CA ASP A 37 -10.93 -6.11 27.48
C ASP A 37 -9.70 -6.52 26.68
N ILE A 38 -9.79 -6.38 25.35
CA ILE A 38 -8.67 -6.62 24.44
C ILE A 38 -8.10 -5.30 23.94
N GLN A 39 -6.85 -5.36 23.50
CA GLN A 39 -6.19 -4.22 22.84
C GLN A 39 -5.79 -4.53 21.41
N SER A 40 -5.88 -5.79 20.97
CA SER A 40 -5.53 -6.22 19.63
C SER A 40 -6.68 -7.00 19.00
N LEU A 41 -7.14 -6.53 17.86
CA LEU A 41 -8.23 -7.11 17.10
C LEU A 41 -7.76 -7.39 15.67
N LYS A 42 -7.89 -8.63 15.22
CA LYS A 42 -7.74 -9.03 13.83
C LYS A 42 -9.13 -9.30 13.25
N ILE A 43 -9.38 -8.74 12.07
CA ILE A 43 -10.55 -9.00 11.24
C ILE A 43 -10.05 -9.73 9.99
N ASP A 44 -10.63 -10.89 9.74
CA ASP A 44 -10.19 -11.86 8.73
C ASP A 44 -11.36 -12.24 7.80
N ASP A 45 -11.02 -12.93 6.71
CA ASP A 45 -11.90 -13.38 5.60
C ASP A 45 -12.54 -12.28 4.74
N ASP A 46 -12.79 -11.08 5.29
CA ASP A 46 -13.34 -9.92 4.57
C ASP A 46 -13.17 -8.63 5.37
N THR A 47 -13.57 -7.49 4.80
CA THR A 47 -13.83 -6.27 5.58
C THR A 47 -15.23 -6.28 6.18
N PRO A 48 -15.49 -5.69 7.36
CA PRO A 48 -16.81 -5.82 8.00
C PRO A 48 -17.90 -5.02 7.29
N SER A 49 -19.13 -5.54 7.27
CA SER A 49 -20.32 -4.76 6.94
C SER A 49 -20.62 -3.67 7.99
N ASP A 50 -21.53 -2.74 7.67
CA ASP A 50 -21.96 -1.72 8.65
C ASP A 50 -22.63 -2.36 9.87
N THR A 51 -23.40 -3.43 9.65
CA THR A 51 -23.98 -4.24 10.74
C THR A 51 -22.90 -4.90 11.60
N GLU A 52 -21.87 -5.49 10.99
CA GLU A 52 -20.77 -6.13 11.72
C GLU A 52 -19.95 -5.10 12.51
N TRP A 53 -19.62 -3.96 11.91
CA TRP A 53 -18.95 -2.86 12.60
C TRP A 53 -19.71 -2.38 13.83
N ARG A 54 -21.03 -2.27 13.73
CA ARG A 54 -21.86 -1.91 14.88
C ARG A 54 -21.73 -2.94 16.00
N LEU A 55 -21.75 -4.23 15.70
CA LEU A 55 -21.59 -5.28 16.70
C LEU A 55 -20.19 -5.27 17.34
N ILE A 56 -19.16 -5.09 16.53
CA ILE A 56 -17.76 -5.02 16.98
C ILE A 56 -17.58 -3.82 17.91
N SER A 57 -18.03 -2.64 17.49
CA SER A 57 -17.92 -1.39 18.25
C SER A 57 -18.75 -1.37 19.53
N ASP A 58 -19.91 -2.04 19.57
CA ASP A 58 -20.71 -2.23 20.78
C ASP A 58 -20.02 -3.18 21.79
N HIS A 59 -19.18 -4.10 21.32
CA HIS A 59 -18.52 -5.10 22.16
C HIS A 59 -17.15 -4.67 22.68
N PHE A 60 -16.33 -4.01 21.84
CA PHE A 60 -14.98 -3.57 22.18
C PHE A 60 -14.86 -2.04 22.25
N SER A 61 -14.05 -1.55 23.20
CA SER A 61 -13.92 -0.11 23.46
C SER A 61 -12.49 0.42 23.60
N ASP A 62 -11.48 -0.44 23.76
CA ASP A 62 -10.07 -0.06 24.01
C ASP A 62 -9.10 -0.70 22.98
N VAL A 63 -9.55 -0.92 21.75
CA VAL A 63 -8.70 -1.47 20.69
C VAL A 63 -7.60 -0.47 20.33
N ARG A 64 -6.35 -0.93 20.37
CA ARG A 64 -5.14 -0.15 20.05
C ARG A 64 -4.42 -0.65 18.80
N ASN A 65 -4.50 -1.95 18.55
CA ASN A 65 -3.99 -2.61 17.36
C ASN A 65 -5.17 -3.20 16.57
N LEU A 66 -5.38 -2.71 15.36
CA LEU A 66 -6.40 -3.22 14.44
C LEU A 66 -5.72 -3.76 13.18
N GLU A 67 -6.05 -4.98 12.82
CA GLU A 67 -5.60 -5.63 11.58
C GLU A 67 -6.83 -6.01 10.77
N MET A 68 -6.86 -5.61 9.50
CA MET A 68 -7.96 -5.88 8.57
C MET A 68 -7.43 -6.52 7.31
N GLU A 69 -7.97 -7.69 6.96
CA GLU A 69 -7.67 -8.45 5.75
C GLU A 69 -8.93 -8.50 4.87
N ALA A 70 -8.84 -7.97 3.64
CA ALA A 70 -9.97 -7.92 2.71
C ALA A 70 -10.09 -9.18 1.83
N ASP A 71 -9.08 -10.05 1.84
CA ASP A 71 -8.97 -11.25 1.00
C ASP A 71 -9.29 -10.94 -0.48
N PHE A 72 -9.92 -11.86 -1.22
CA PHE A 72 -10.25 -11.72 -2.63
C PHE A 72 -11.28 -10.63 -2.97
N ASN A 73 -11.99 -10.07 -1.99
CA ASN A 73 -12.99 -9.04 -2.27
C ASN A 73 -12.33 -7.69 -2.55
N GLU A 74 -11.13 -7.44 -1.99
CA GLU A 74 -10.32 -6.23 -2.19
C GLU A 74 -11.02 -4.91 -1.80
N GLU A 75 -12.29 -4.92 -1.37
CA GLU A 75 -12.99 -3.73 -0.89
C GLU A 75 -12.45 -3.26 0.48
N LEU A 76 -12.71 -2.00 0.82
CA LEU A 76 -12.42 -1.43 2.13
C LEU A 76 -13.66 -0.75 2.72
N ASN A 77 -14.18 -1.30 3.81
CA ASN A 77 -15.18 -0.64 4.65
C ASN A 77 -14.58 -0.15 5.97
N ASP A 78 -13.77 0.91 5.94
CA ASP A 78 -13.13 1.47 7.14
C ASP A 78 -13.90 2.65 7.77
N GLY A 79 -14.85 3.25 7.05
CA GLY A 79 -15.62 4.41 7.51
C GLY A 79 -16.25 4.27 8.90
N PRO A 80 -16.82 3.10 9.26
CA PRO A 80 -17.41 2.89 10.58
C PRO A 80 -16.43 2.62 11.73
N ILE A 81 -15.10 2.62 11.49
CA ILE A 81 -14.10 2.44 12.55
C ILE A 81 -14.37 3.46 13.69
N PRO A 82 -14.53 3.00 14.95
CA PRO A 82 -14.87 3.91 16.04
C PRO A 82 -13.78 4.94 16.33
N THR A 83 -14.13 6.23 16.22
CA THR A 83 -13.17 7.33 16.44
C THR A 83 -12.73 7.50 17.89
N ASN A 84 -13.43 6.87 18.83
CA ASN A 84 -13.10 6.88 20.26
C ASN A 84 -12.12 5.76 20.66
N TRP A 85 -11.82 4.81 19.76
CA TRP A 85 -10.80 3.82 20.04
C TRP A 85 -9.41 4.48 20.06
N PRO A 86 -8.55 4.14 21.03
CA PRO A 86 -7.18 4.65 21.10
C PRO A 86 -6.25 3.90 20.14
N LEU A 87 -6.60 3.87 18.84
CA LEU A 87 -5.84 3.19 17.81
C LEU A 87 -4.42 3.76 17.71
N GLU A 88 -3.43 2.93 18.04
CA GLU A 88 -2.01 3.22 17.90
C GLU A 88 -1.46 2.61 16.60
N ARG A 89 -1.95 1.43 16.21
CA ARG A 89 -1.53 0.68 15.02
C ARG A 89 -2.73 0.23 14.19
N LEU A 90 -2.64 0.44 12.88
CA LEU A 90 -3.59 -0.06 11.89
C LEU A 90 -2.82 -0.77 10.77
N LEU A 91 -3.23 -2.00 10.49
CA LEU A 91 -2.84 -2.73 9.29
C LEU A 91 -4.05 -2.93 8.40
N VAL A 92 -3.91 -2.56 7.13
CA VAL A 92 -4.85 -2.86 6.06
C VAL A 92 -4.14 -3.74 5.03
N SER A 93 -4.72 -4.91 4.78
CA SER A 93 -4.19 -5.92 3.87
C SER A 93 -5.18 -6.25 2.74
N SER A 94 -4.65 -6.47 1.54
CA SER A 94 -5.34 -6.87 0.30
C SER A 94 -6.40 -5.91 -0.25
N SER A 95 -6.81 -4.87 0.48
CA SER A 95 -7.75 -3.87 -0.05
C SER A 95 -7.14 -3.12 -1.23
N CYS A 96 -7.74 -3.24 -2.41
CA CYS A 96 -7.26 -2.64 -3.65
C CYS A 96 -8.26 -1.68 -4.26
N GLY A 97 -7.76 -0.59 -4.85
CA GLY A 97 -8.58 0.33 -5.64
C GLY A 97 -9.63 1.11 -4.86
N GLU A 98 -9.76 0.97 -3.54
CA GLU A 98 -10.78 1.64 -2.72
C GLU A 98 -10.22 2.90 -2.04
N ARG A 99 -11.08 3.77 -1.50
CA ARG A 99 -10.69 4.94 -0.71
C ARG A 99 -10.83 4.70 0.78
N PHE A 100 -9.89 5.21 1.56
CA PHE A 100 -10.06 5.40 3.00
C PHE A 100 -11.22 6.38 3.28
N ARG A 101 -12.07 6.00 4.23
CA ARG A 101 -13.18 6.82 4.73
C ARG A 101 -13.07 7.09 6.23
N SER A 102 -12.22 6.37 6.94
CA SER A 102 -12.06 6.50 8.39
C SER A 102 -11.39 7.83 8.76
N PRO A 103 -12.01 8.63 9.66
CA PRO A 103 -11.40 9.88 10.12
C PRO A 103 -10.04 9.66 10.81
N VAL A 104 -9.85 8.51 11.47
CA VAL A 104 -8.59 8.21 12.17
C VAL A 104 -7.41 8.09 11.22
N VAL A 105 -7.62 7.58 10.00
CA VAL A 105 -6.60 7.50 8.96
C VAL A 105 -6.49 8.83 8.20
N LEU A 106 -7.62 9.36 7.74
CA LEU A 106 -7.65 10.59 6.92
C LEU A 106 -7.11 11.82 7.65
N GLU A 107 -7.18 11.84 8.98
CA GLU A 107 -6.62 12.90 9.82
C GLU A 107 -5.23 12.56 10.37
N GLY A 108 -4.61 11.45 9.94
CA GLY A 108 -3.26 11.08 10.33
C GLY A 108 -3.10 10.78 11.82
N ARG A 109 -4.14 10.27 12.50
CA ARG A 109 -4.11 10.01 13.95
C ARG A 109 -3.45 8.67 14.31
N VAL A 110 -3.32 7.76 13.34
CA VAL A 110 -2.68 6.46 13.53
C VAL A 110 -1.15 6.63 13.55
N LYS A 111 -0.51 6.17 14.63
CA LYS A 111 0.95 6.28 14.79
C LYS A 111 1.72 5.29 13.93
N HIS A 112 1.21 4.08 13.78
CA HIS A 112 1.81 3.02 12.98
C HIS A 112 0.81 2.53 11.93
N LEU A 113 1.01 2.93 10.68
CA LEU A 113 0.19 2.52 9.56
C LEU A 113 0.94 1.50 8.69
N ILE A 114 0.30 0.37 8.42
CA ILE A 114 0.83 -0.68 7.56
C ILE A 114 -0.15 -0.89 6.41
N LEU A 115 0.38 -0.78 5.20
CA LEU A 115 -0.32 -0.96 3.93
C LEU A 115 0.31 -2.16 3.23
N LEU A 116 -0.39 -3.29 3.21
CA LEU A 116 0.10 -4.58 2.74
C LEU A 116 -0.73 -5.06 1.55
N LEU A 117 -0.15 -5.30 0.38
CA LEU A 117 -0.92 -5.71 -0.82
C LEU A 117 -2.07 -4.75 -1.18
N THR A 118 -1.91 -3.44 -0.95
CA THR A 118 -2.99 -2.45 -1.07
C THR A 118 -2.90 -1.66 -2.38
N SER A 119 -2.95 -2.38 -3.50
CA SER A 119 -2.77 -1.77 -4.83
C SER A 119 -3.87 -0.77 -5.15
N GLY A 120 -3.50 0.48 -5.46
CA GLY A 120 -4.46 1.48 -5.92
C GLY A 120 -5.40 2.02 -4.84
N LEU A 121 -5.12 1.75 -3.56
CA LEU A 121 -5.85 2.34 -2.43
C LEU A 121 -5.73 3.88 -2.50
N ARG A 122 -6.66 4.67 -1.94
CA ARG A 122 -6.72 6.14 -2.10
C ARG A 122 -7.11 6.86 -0.81
N PHE A 123 -6.67 8.12 -0.61
CA PHE A 123 -7.21 8.99 0.46
C PHE A 123 -8.33 9.92 0.00
N GLU A 124 -8.64 9.94 -1.30
CA GLU A 124 -9.72 10.75 -1.87
C GLU A 124 -10.31 10.15 -3.14
N GLY A 125 -11.37 10.80 -3.62
CA GLY A 125 -12.12 10.40 -4.80
C GLY A 125 -13.36 9.56 -4.48
N PRO A 126 -14.02 9.03 -5.52
CA PRO A 126 -15.16 8.13 -5.36
C PRO A 126 -14.71 6.75 -4.90
N THR A 127 -15.67 5.99 -4.37
CA THR A 127 -15.45 4.57 -4.04
C THR A 127 -15.28 3.72 -5.30
N SER A 128 -14.77 2.50 -5.14
CA SER A 128 -14.68 1.53 -6.25
C SER A 128 -16.04 1.29 -6.92
N ASN A 129 -17.09 1.21 -6.10
CA ASN A 129 -18.47 1.03 -6.54
C ASN A 129 -19.03 2.26 -7.28
N GLU A 130 -18.71 3.48 -6.82
CA GLU A 130 -19.08 4.73 -7.51
C GLU A 130 -18.37 4.85 -8.87
N LEU A 131 -17.07 4.55 -8.93
CA LEU A 131 -16.29 4.56 -10.17
C LEU A 131 -16.83 3.53 -11.18
N SER A 132 -17.07 2.31 -10.73
CA SER A 132 -17.59 1.23 -11.58
C SER A 132 -18.98 1.55 -12.12
N SER A 133 -19.86 2.09 -11.28
CA SER A 133 -21.20 2.51 -11.68
C SER A 133 -21.15 3.64 -12.71
N ALA A 134 -20.35 4.68 -12.46
CA ALA A 134 -20.19 5.81 -13.38
C ALA A 134 -19.61 5.38 -14.73
N ASN A 135 -18.65 4.45 -14.74
CA ASN A 135 -18.08 3.89 -15.96
C ASN A 135 -19.14 3.10 -16.76
N LYS A 136 -19.93 2.27 -16.08
CA LYS A 136 -21.03 1.53 -16.72
C LYS A 136 -22.03 2.46 -17.38
N GLU A 137 -22.44 3.53 -16.69
CA GLU A 137 -23.34 4.52 -17.26
C GLU A 137 -22.71 5.27 -18.46
N ALA A 138 -21.41 5.57 -18.41
CA ALA A 138 -20.69 6.19 -19.53
C ALA A 138 -20.63 5.27 -20.74
N ILE A 139 -20.41 3.97 -20.54
CA ILE A 139 -20.48 2.95 -21.61
C ILE A 139 -21.89 2.90 -22.20
N GLU A 140 -22.94 2.89 -21.37
CA GLU A 140 -24.34 2.87 -21.83
C GLU A 140 -24.71 4.13 -22.63
N ARG A 141 -24.11 5.28 -22.32
CA ARG A 141 -24.24 6.53 -23.09
C ARG A 141 -23.38 6.58 -24.35
N GLY A 142 -22.43 5.66 -24.53
CA GLY A 142 -21.46 5.66 -25.63
C GLY A 142 -20.32 6.66 -25.46
N GLU A 143 -20.06 7.11 -24.23
CA GLU A 143 -18.98 8.04 -23.86
C GLU A 143 -17.67 7.31 -23.51
N ALA A 144 -17.75 6.01 -23.19
CA ALA A 144 -16.62 5.15 -22.88
C ALA A 144 -16.74 3.79 -23.59
N GLU A 145 -15.61 3.09 -23.77
CA GLU A 145 -15.57 1.76 -24.37
C GLU A 145 -15.43 0.69 -23.29
N ALA A 146 -16.23 -0.37 -23.40
CA ALA A 146 -16.10 -1.53 -22.54
C ALA A 146 -14.89 -2.39 -22.97
N ASN A 147 -14.04 -2.73 -22.00
CA ASN A 147 -12.88 -3.59 -22.22
C ASN A 147 -13.24 -5.04 -21.92
N TYR A 148 -12.93 -5.95 -22.85
CA TYR A 148 -13.19 -7.37 -22.69
C TYR A 148 -11.93 -8.19 -22.91
N ILE A 149 -11.76 -9.23 -22.10
CA ILE A 149 -10.82 -10.31 -22.38
C ILE A 149 -11.58 -11.53 -22.89
N THR A 150 -11.00 -12.25 -23.84
CA THR A 150 -11.54 -13.54 -24.29
C THR A 150 -10.90 -14.64 -23.46
N VAL A 151 -11.72 -15.34 -22.68
CA VAL A 151 -11.28 -16.48 -21.88
C VAL A 151 -11.45 -17.75 -22.71
N ARG A 152 -10.40 -18.59 -22.75
CA ARG A 152 -10.35 -19.85 -23.52
C ARG A 152 -10.61 -19.66 -25.03
N GLU A 153 -9.95 -18.66 -25.61
CA GLU A 153 -10.03 -18.39 -27.03
C GLU A 153 -9.75 -19.65 -27.89
N GLY A 154 -10.63 -19.93 -28.84
CA GLY A 154 -10.53 -21.07 -29.75
C GLY A 154 -11.04 -22.40 -29.17
N THR A 155 -11.64 -22.43 -27.97
CA THR A 155 -12.28 -23.64 -27.42
C THR A 155 -13.81 -23.53 -27.37
N PRO A 156 -14.55 -24.65 -27.22
CA PRO A 156 -16.01 -24.61 -27.06
C PRO A 156 -16.49 -23.84 -25.81
N GLU A 157 -15.61 -23.56 -24.86
CA GLU A 157 -15.87 -22.82 -23.62
C GLU A 157 -15.46 -21.33 -23.72
N GLU A 158 -15.16 -20.84 -24.91
CA GLU A 158 -14.83 -19.44 -25.17
C GLU A 158 -15.95 -18.50 -24.69
N HIS A 159 -15.58 -17.52 -23.88
CA HIS A 159 -16.49 -16.45 -23.47
C HIS A 159 -15.73 -15.16 -23.22
N LYS A 160 -16.44 -14.03 -23.31
CA LYS A 160 -15.89 -12.71 -23.00
C LYS A 160 -16.17 -12.36 -21.55
N VAL A 161 -15.16 -11.83 -20.87
CA VAL A 161 -15.28 -11.26 -19.53
C VAL A 161 -14.97 -9.77 -19.63
N GLU A 162 -15.88 -8.94 -19.13
CA GLU A 162 -15.65 -7.51 -19.02
C GLU A 162 -14.63 -7.23 -17.92
N ILE A 163 -13.65 -6.40 -18.21
CA ILE A 163 -12.60 -6.01 -17.26
C ILE A 163 -12.75 -4.53 -16.94
N VAL A 164 -12.98 -4.22 -15.67
CA VAL A 164 -13.01 -2.87 -15.14
C VAL A 164 -11.68 -2.60 -14.43
N SER A 165 -10.89 -1.67 -14.95
CA SER A 165 -9.64 -1.25 -14.30
C SER A 165 -9.91 -0.09 -13.35
N LEU A 166 -10.16 -0.39 -12.07
CA LEU A 166 -10.40 0.62 -11.03
C LEU A 166 -9.28 1.68 -10.94
N PRO A 167 -7.98 1.32 -10.98
CA PRO A 167 -6.92 2.32 -10.97
C PRO A 167 -7.00 3.30 -12.16
N SER A 168 -7.35 2.80 -13.35
CA SER A 168 -7.50 3.65 -14.54
C SER A 168 -8.67 4.62 -14.41
N LEU A 169 -9.81 4.15 -13.90
CA LEU A 169 -10.98 5.00 -13.65
C LEU A 169 -10.71 6.07 -12.59
N ALA A 170 -10.00 5.71 -11.53
CA ALA A 170 -9.61 6.65 -10.49
C ALA A 170 -8.64 7.72 -11.01
N PHE A 171 -7.67 7.31 -11.83
CA PHE A 171 -6.75 8.22 -12.50
C PHE A 171 -7.49 9.23 -13.38
N ASP A 172 -8.41 8.77 -14.23
CA ASP A 172 -9.21 9.64 -15.09
C ASP A 172 -10.08 10.60 -14.28
N TRP A 173 -10.66 10.13 -13.17
CA TRP A 173 -11.45 10.98 -12.26
C TRP A 173 -10.59 12.07 -11.61
N LEU A 174 -9.41 11.72 -11.07
CA LEU A 174 -8.49 12.67 -10.45
C LEU A 174 -8.03 13.70 -11.48
N LYS A 175 -7.64 13.24 -12.67
CA LYS A 175 -7.25 14.10 -13.78
C LYS A 175 -8.37 15.08 -14.13
N ASP A 176 -9.61 14.62 -14.27
CA ASP A 176 -10.74 15.49 -14.56
C ASP A 176 -10.98 16.50 -13.43
N LYS A 177 -11.01 16.07 -12.15
CA LYS A 177 -11.16 16.97 -10.99
C LYS A 177 -10.15 18.13 -10.99
N TYR A 178 -8.88 17.83 -11.24
CA TYR A 178 -7.81 18.82 -11.14
C TYR A 178 -7.54 19.62 -12.43
N THR A 179 -8.05 19.16 -13.58
CA THR A 179 -7.87 19.87 -14.86
C THR A 179 -9.13 20.60 -15.33
N ASN A 180 -10.30 20.22 -14.83
CA ASN A 180 -11.59 20.76 -15.25
C ASN A 180 -12.07 21.86 -14.28
N PRO A 181 -12.14 23.14 -14.72
CA PRO A 181 -12.58 24.25 -13.88
C PRO A 181 -13.99 24.09 -13.32
N ASP A 182 -14.86 23.34 -14.00
CA ASP A 182 -16.25 23.12 -13.58
C ASP A 182 -16.37 22.11 -12.44
N ARG A 183 -15.34 21.27 -12.21
CA ARG A 183 -15.26 20.31 -11.10
C ARG A 183 -14.39 20.77 -9.94
N SER A 184 -13.75 21.93 -10.04
CA SER A 184 -12.92 22.50 -8.97
C SER A 184 -13.73 22.90 -7.72
N SER A 185 -15.06 22.77 -7.76
CA SER A 185 -15.96 23.04 -6.63
C SER A 185 -16.36 21.78 -5.83
N ASP A 186 -15.91 20.59 -6.23
CA ASP A 186 -16.14 19.39 -5.45
C ASP A 186 -15.49 19.53 -4.07
N PRO A 187 -16.17 19.13 -2.98
CA PRO A 187 -15.65 19.35 -1.63
C PRO A 187 -14.32 18.60 -1.46
N GLU A 188 -13.26 19.37 -1.23
CA GLU A 188 -11.96 18.81 -0.87
C GLU A 188 -12.08 18.09 0.47
N THR A 189 -11.51 16.88 0.55
CA THR A 189 -11.36 16.25 1.86
C THR A 189 -10.31 17.07 2.62
N PRO A 190 -10.61 17.64 3.80
CA PRO A 190 -9.74 18.65 4.42
C PRO A 190 -8.39 18.06 4.82
N VAL A 191 -7.31 18.49 4.18
CA VAL A 191 -5.94 18.21 4.60
C VAL A 191 -5.77 18.34 6.12
N PRO A 192 -5.28 17.31 6.84
CA PRO A 192 -4.96 17.47 8.25
C PRO A 192 -3.81 18.47 8.43
N GLU A 193 -3.95 19.40 9.38
CA GLU A 193 -2.89 20.34 9.72
C GLU A 193 -1.63 19.65 10.28
N LEU A 194 -1.82 18.47 10.90
CA LEU A 194 -0.76 17.65 11.49
C LEU A 194 -1.02 16.18 11.21
N VAL A 195 0.00 15.46 10.76
CA VAL A 195 0.00 14.01 10.62
C VAL A 195 0.89 13.42 11.71
N TYR A 196 0.31 12.61 12.61
CA TYR A 196 0.99 12.01 13.76
C TYR A 196 1.59 10.64 13.48
N THR A 197 1.58 10.19 12.22
CA THR A 197 2.16 8.89 11.84
C THR A 197 3.67 8.91 12.03
N GLU A 198 4.15 8.04 12.92
CA GLU A 198 5.56 7.87 13.27
C GLU A 198 6.20 6.71 12.50
N ILE A 199 5.42 5.69 12.13
CA ILE A 199 5.85 4.51 11.40
C ILE A 199 4.89 4.26 10.23
N LEU A 200 5.46 4.14 9.04
CA LEU A 200 4.74 3.83 7.80
C LEU A 200 5.43 2.65 7.14
N GLU A 201 4.66 1.59 6.88
CA GLU A 201 5.11 0.43 6.14
C GLU A 201 4.24 0.27 4.89
N ILE A 202 4.90 0.20 3.74
CA ILE A 202 4.27 -0.08 2.45
C ILE A 202 4.96 -1.31 1.88
N LEU A 203 4.21 -2.41 1.78
CA LEU A 203 4.76 -3.74 1.63
C LEU A 203 4.07 -4.49 0.49
N GLU A 204 4.89 -5.07 -0.38
CA GLU A 204 4.49 -5.90 -1.53
C GLU A 204 3.25 -5.32 -2.24
N ASN A 205 3.49 -4.32 -3.09
CA ASN A 205 2.60 -3.77 -4.13
C ASN A 205 1.86 -2.44 -3.83
N ASP A 206 2.00 -1.51 -4.79
CA ASP A 206 1.09 -0.46 -5.26
C ASP A 206 0.24 0.40 -4.30
N ALA A 207 0.63 0.64 -3.05
CA ALA A 207 0.03 1.75 -2.29
C ALA A 207 0.34 3.15 -2.89
N LEU A 208 0.78 3.21 -4.16
CA LEU A 208 1.22 4.36 -4.93
C LEU A 208 0.09 5.37 -5.22
N ASP A 209 -1.15 4.90 -5.32
CA ASP A 209 -2.31 5.78 -5.50
C ASP A 209 -2.87 6.30 -4.16
N THR A 210 -2.33 5.83 -3.02
CA THR A 210 -2.90 6.13 -1.70
C THR A 210 -2.79 7.61 -1.38
N PHE A 211 -1.67 8.25 -1.69
CA PHE A 211 -1.34 9.61 -1.27
C PHE A 211 -1.83 10.75 -2.20
N THR A 212 -3.09 10.78 -2.60
CA THR A 212 -3.67 11.69 -3.63
C THR A 212 -4.01 13.15 -3.22
N ARG A 213 -3.56 13.68 -2.08
CA ARG A 213 -4.28 14.79 -1.40
C ARG A 213 -3.67 16.22 -1.39
N HIS A 214 -2.58 16.56 -2.08
CA HIS A 214 -1.79 17.73 -1.62
C HIS A 214 -1.03 18.62 -2.64
N ASP A 215 -1.57 19.00 -3.81
CA ASP A 215 -1.07 20.20 -4.56
C ASP A 215 -2.06 20.69 -5.65
N PRO A 216 -2.10 21.98 -6.04
CA PRO A 216 -3.01 22.54 -7.04
C PRO A 216 -2.45 22.49 -8.47
N CYS A 217 -1.49 21.59 -8.78
CA CYS A 217 -0.80 21.56 -10.06
C CYS A 217 -1.44 20.57 -11.07
N PRO A 218 -1.99 21.04 -12.21
CA PRO A 218 -2.91 20.28 -13.08
C PRO A 218 -2.23 19.26 -14.03
N THR A 219 -1.04 18.75 -13.71
CA THR A 219 -0.30 17.84 -14.61
C THR A 219 0.23 16.57 -13.94
N LEU A 220 -0.11 16.31 -12.68
CA LEU A 220 0.58 15.30 -11.88
C LEU A 220 -0.17 13.94 -11.86
N THR A 221 0.56 12.87 -12.15
CA THR A 221 0.24 11.45 -12.02
C THR A 221 0.24 10.99 -10.55
N PRO A 222 -0.33 9.81 -10.18
CA PRO A 222 -0.21 9.24 -8.83
C PRO A 222 1.21 9.16 -8.29
N LYS A 223 2.17 8.89 -9.18
CA LYS A 223 3.61 8.93 -8.92
C LYS A 223 4.07 10.32 -8.46
N GLU A 224 3.58 11.38 -9.10
CA GLU A 224 3.91 12.76 -8.74
C GLU A 224 3.24 13.22 -7.44
N MET A 225 2.26 12.48 -6.92
CA MET A 225 1.66 12.74 -5.61
C MET A 225 2.41 12.03 -4.46
N PHE A 226 2.97 10.84 -4.68
CA PHE A 226 3.99 10.25 -3.79
C PHE A 226 5.16 11.20 -3.55
N HIS A 227 5.56 11.92 -4.60
CA HIS A 227 6.62 12.93 -4.54
C HIS A 227 6.26 14.11 -3.62
N VAL A 228 4.98 14.37 -3.42
CA VAL A 228 4.52 15.54 -2.68
C VAL A 228 4.20 15.19 -1.23
N ILE A 229 3.57 14.04 -0.97
CA ILE A 229 3.11 13.71 0.39
C ILE A 229 4.21 13.12 1.26
N LEU A 230 5.01 12.17 0.76
CA LEU A 230 6.02 11.53 1.60
C LEU A 230 6.98 12.56 2.23
N PRO A 231 7.48 13.58 1.50
CA PRO A 231 8.30 14.63 2.10
C PRO A 231 7.59 15.49 3.16
N GLN A 232 6.25 15.55 3.15
CA GLN A 232 5.45 16.29 4.14
C GLN A 232 5.20 15.51 5.44
N LEU A 233 5.50 14.21 5.48
CA LEU A 233 5.37 13.39 6.69
C LEU A 233 6.53 13.65 7.67
N THR A 234 6.60 14.88 8.20
CA THR A 234 7.73 15.35 9.02
C THR A 234 7.86 14.66 10.38
N GLU A 235 6.76 14.08 10.88
CA GLU A 235 6.76 13.30 12.12
C GLU A 235 7.25 11.86 11.92
N LEU A 236 7.31 11.38 10.67
CA LEU A 236 7.71 10.01 10.37
C LEU A 236 9.15 9.74 10.81
N LYS A 237 9.34 8.69 11.62
CA LYS A 237 10.63 8.25 12.15
C LYS A 237 11.10 6.95 11.53
N THR A 238 10.18 6.08 11.12
CA THR A 238 10.48 4.81 10.47
C THR A 238 9.70 4.69 9.18
N PHE A 239 10.43 4.42 8.10
CA PHE A 239 9.83 4.13 6.80
C PHE A 239 10.29 2.76 6.32
N VAL A 240 9.35 1.86 6.08
CA VAL A 240 9.57 0.55 5.47
C VAL A 240 8.91 0.55 4.11
N PHE A 241 9.69 0.26 3.07
CA PHE A 241 9.22 0.30 1.69
C PHE A 241 9.76 -0.88 0.90
N THR A 242 8.86 -1.78 0.51
CA THR A 242 9.13 -2.87 -0.43
C THR A 242 8.44 -2.56 -1.74
N VAL A 243 9.21 -2.45 -2.83
CA VAL A 243 8.71 -1.97 -4.12
C VAL A 243 9.24 -2.82 -5.27
N GLY A 244 8.36 -3.15 -6.22
CA GLY A 244 8.68 -3.91 -7.42
C GLY A 244 9.12 -3.07 -8.62
N ASP A 245 9.34 -3.73 -9.77
CA ASP A 245 9.59 -3.09 -11.07
C ASP A 245 8.27 -2.95 -11.85
N ILE A 246 7.41 -2.10 -11.31
CA ILE A 246 5.99 -1.94 -11.67
C ILE A 246 5.72 -0.60 -12.36
N PHE A 247 6.72 0.29 -12.43
CA PHE A 247 6.55 1.63 -12.96
C PHE A 247 6.69 1.66 -14.48
N ASP A 248 5.73 2.31 -15.15
CA ASP A 248 5.79 2.50 -16.60
C ASP A 248 6.89 3.49 -17.02
N GLU A 249 7.25 4.40 -16.11
CA GLU A 249 8.32 5.36 -16.33
C GLU A 249 9.64 4.84 -15.77
N ALA A 250 10.60 4.64 -16.67
CA ALA A 250 11.93 4.12 -16.35
C ALA A 250 12.65 4.87 -15.23
N ASP A 251 12.33 6.15 -15.00
CA ASP A 251 13.00 7.00 -14.02
C ASP A 251 12.29 7.11 -12.66
N PHE A 252 11.08 6.57 -12.44
CA PHE A 252 10.38 6.77 -11.15
C PHE A 252 11.19 6.21 -9.98
N LEU A 253 11.36 4.88 -9.97
CA LEU A 253 12.06 4.20 -8.90
C LEU A 253 13.53 4.68 -8.80
N PRO A 254 14.26 4.85 -9.92
CA PRO A 254 15.58 5.47 -9.87
C PRO A 254 15.68 6.85 -9.24
N LEU A 255 14.62 7.66 -9.26
CA LEU A 255 14.59 8.99 -8.66
C LEU A 255 13.87 9.04 -7.30
N PHE A 256 13.40 7.89 -6.79
CA PHE A 256 12.55 7.82 -5.59
C PHE A 256 13.25 8.32 -4.33
N TYR A 257 14.57 8.23 -4.26
CA TYR A 257 15.36 8.76 -3.14
C TYR A 257 15.03 10.24 -2.84
N LYS A 258 14.62 11.03 -3.83
CA LYS A 258 14.25 12.45 -3.63
C LYS A 258 13.02 12.64 -2.75
N GLN A 259 12.25 11.59 -2.52
CA GLN A 259 10.92 11.62 -1.94
C GLN A 259 10.87 11.05 -0.53
N PHE A 260 11.99 10.55 -0.01
CA PHE A 260 12.00 10.03 1.35
C PHE A 260 11.63 11.12 2.36
N PRO A 261 10.82 10.80 3.38
CA PRO A 261 10.46 11.76 4.41
C PRO A 261 11.71 12.27 5.13
N PRO A 262 11.87 13.59 5.32
CA PRO A 262 13.17 14.19 5.65
C PRO A 262 13.70 13.86 7.05
N ASN A 263 12.81 13.49 7.97
CA ASN A 263 13.12 13.31 9.40
C ASN A 263 13.21 11.85 9.84
N ILE A 264 13.23 10.90 8.91
CA ILE A 264 13.33 9.48 9.27
C ILE A 264 14.66 9.19 9.97
N SER A 265 14.57 8.35 11.00
CA SER A 265 15.71 7.79 11.73
C SER A 265 16.02 6.36 11.32
N THR A 266 15.03 5.68 10.73
CA THR A 266 15.11 4.28 10.30
C THR A 266 14.52 4.17 8.89
N LEU A 267 15.32 3.65 7.95
CA LEU A 267 14.88 3.33 6.60
C LEU A 267 15.08 1.83 6.35
N ARG A 268 14.03 1.14 5.90
CA ARG A 268 14.11 -0.24 5.43
C ARG A 268 13.59 -0.28 4.01
N PHE A 269 14.48 -0.47 3.05
CA PHE A 269 14.17 -0.46 1.64
C PHE A 269 14.46 -1.82 1.02
N ARG A 270 13.49 -2.38 0.30
CA ARG A 270 13.64 -3.57 -0.53
C ARG A 270 13.13 -3.27 -1.94
N GLY A 271 13.97 -3.53 -2.93
CA GLY A 271 13.69 -3.16 -4.31
C GLY A 271 14.15 -4.19 -5.35
N PRO A 272 13.94 -3.90 -6.64
CA PRO A 272 14.35 -4.75 -7.74
C PRO A 272 15.85 -4.63 -8.07
N VAL A 273 16.44 -5.73 -8.54
CA VAL A 273 17.82 -5.82 -9.03
C VAL A 273 18.11 -4.85 -10.19
N SER A 274 17.07 -4.43 -10.93
CA SER A 274 17.18 -3.45 -12.02
C SER A 274 17.62 -2.07 -11.52
N LEU A 275 17.32 -1.69 -10.27
CA LEU A 275 17.71 -0.40 -9.70
C LEU A 275 19.23 -0.23 -9.63
N ALA A 276 19.97 -1.30 -9.33
CA ALA A 276 21.44 -1.29 -9.29
C ALA A 276 22.06 -1.01 -10.68
N LYS A 277 21.32 -1.24 -11.76
CA LYS A 277 21.74 -1.03 -13.15
C LYS A 277 21.26 0.31 -13.72
N SER A 278 20.50 1.08 -12.94
CA SER A 278 19.97 2.36 -13.38
C SER A 278 21.08 3.38 -13.62
N GLU A 279 20.92 4.23 -14.64
CA GLU A 279 21.81 5.36 -14.88
C GLU A 279 21.84 6.36 -13.71
N HIS A 280 20.80 6.39 -12.87
CA HIS A 280 20.72 7.25 -11.69
C HIS A 280 21.32 6.61 -10.43
N TRP A 281 21.82 5.37 -10.47
CA TRP A 281 22.36 4.71 -9.27
C TRP A 281 23.49 5.52 -8.61
N ASN A 282 24.35 6.15 -9.41
CA ASN A 282 25.40 7.04 -8.88
C ASN A 282 24.83 8.20 -8.06
N LYS A 283 23.61 8.67 -8.37
CA LYS A 283 22.93 9.69 -7.57
C LYS A 283 22.48 9.17 -6.22
N TRP A 284 22.07 7.90 -6.10
CA TRP A 284 21.82 7.28 -4.80
C TRP A 284 23.09 7.29 -3.95
N LEU A 285 24.23 6.87 -4.51
CA LEU A 285 25.52 6.89 -3.81
C LEU A 285 25.88 8.31 -3.33
N GLU A 286 25.77 9.31 -4.22
CA GLU A 286 26.06 10.72 -3.91
C GLU A 286 25.19 11.27 -2.76
N VAL A 287 23.88 11.05 -2.81
CA VAL A 287 22.98 11.62 -1.79
C VAL A 287 23.06 10.89 -0.46
N PHE A 288 23.17 9.56 -0.46
CA PHE A 288 23.29 8.80 0.78
C PHE A 288 24.63 9.10 1.48
N ALA A 289 25.70 9.40 0.75
CA ALA A 289 26.94 9.88 1.34
C ALA A 289 26.83 11.30 1.95
N ASN A 290 25.87 12.13 1.49
CA ASN A 290 25.71 13.49 2.00
C ASN A 290 25.04 13.50 3.38
N PRO A 291 25.69 14.02 4.45
CA PRO A 291 25.11 14.09 5.78
C PRO A 291 23.89 15.04 5.89
N GLU A 292 23.73 15.99 4.96
CA GLU A 292 22.54 16.85 4.91
C GLU A 292 21.30 16.12 4.39
N TYR A 293 21.49 15.02 3.67
CA TYR A 293 20.41 14.20 3.15
C TYR A 293 20.03 13.12 4.18
N LEU A 294 18.77 13.14 4.62
CA LEU A 294 18.26 12.34 5.74
C LEU A 294 19.14 12.48 6.99
N PRO A 295 19.27 13.70 7.56
CA PRO A 295 20.26 14.00 8.59
C PRO A 295 20.06 13.22 9.91
N ASN A 296 18.86 12.70 10.14
CA ASN A 296 18.51 11.94 11.35
C ASN A 296 18.65 10.43 11.18
N LEU A 297 19.04 9.95 9.99
CA LEU A 297 19.14 8.52 9.69
C LEU A 297 20.22 7.88 10.57
N THR A 298 19.83 6.86 11.33
CA THR A 298 20.73 6.11 12.24
C THR A 298 20.69 4.61 11.99
N ARG A 299 19.63 4.11 11.34
CA ARG A 299 19.45 2.69 11.02
C ARG A 299 19.02 2.53 9.56
N LEU A 300 19.67 1.63 8.85
CA LEU A 300 19.38 1.35 7.45
C LEU A 300 19.38 -0.15 7.17
N SER A 301 18.34 -0.62 6.49
CA SER A 301 18.34 -1.89 5.76
C SER A 301 18.09 -1.60 4.29
N PHE A 302 18.91 -2.14 3.40
CA PHE A 302 18.81 -1.91 1.96
C PHE A 302 19.10 -3.19 1.18
N VAL A 303 18.09 -3.73 0.51
CA VAL A 303 18.17 -5.00 -0.23
C VAL A 303 17.61 -4.81 -1.64
N LEU A 304 18.29 -5.39 -2.63
CA LEU A 304 17.87 -5.37 -4.03
C LEU A 304 17.84 -6.81 -4.56
N ASP A 305 16.77 -7.53 -4.25
CA ASP A 305 16.63 -8.97 -4.54
C ASP A 305 15.37 -9.30 -5.35
N LEU A 306 14.53 -8.32 -5.68
CA LEU A 306 13.34 -8.55 -6.49
C LEU A 306 13.71 -8.56 -7.99
N ALA A 307 13.07 -9.42 -8.79
CA ALA A 307 13.29 -9.45 -10.22
C ALA A 307 11.99 -9.68 -11.00
N TYR A 308 11.96 -9.12 -12.20
CA TYR A 308 10.81 -9.14 -13.10
C TYR A 308 11.31 -9.46 -14.51
N ASP A 309 10.47 -10.13 -15.29
CA ASP A 309 10.71 -10.38 -16.72
C ASP A 309 10.54 -9.09 -17.54
N ASP A 310 11.08 -9.05 -18.75
CA ASP A 310 10.76 -7.95 -19.66
C ASP A 310 9.26 -7.99 -20.03
N LYS A 311 8.64 -6.83 -20.23
CA LYS A 311 7.21 -6.72 -20.55
C LYS A 311 6.88 -7.56 -21.81
N GLU A 312 6.05 -8.59 -21.67
CA GLU A 312 5.48 -9.31 -22.82
C GLU A 312 4.48 -8.39 -23.56
N GLU A 313 4.47 -8.44 -24.89
CA GLU A 313 3.47 -7.73 -25.71
C GLU A 313 2.06 -8.23 -25.34
N GLY A 314 1.32 -7.42 -24.57
CA GLY A 314 -0.10 -7.67 -24.21
C GLY A 314 -0.36 -8.07 -22.76
N GLY A 315 0.66 -8.21 -21.91
CA GLY A 315 0.50 -8.38 -20.46
C GLY A 315 0.33 -7.04 -19.73
N GLY A 316 -0.34 -7.03 -18.57
CA GLY A 316 -0.57 -5.84 -17.74
C GLY A 316 0.71 -5.10 -17.30
N LYS A 317 0.53 -3.98 -16.57
CA LYS A 317 1.64 -3.12 -16.11
C LYS A 317 2.64 -3.93 -15.25
N GLY A 318 3.92 -3.90 -15.65
CA GLY A 318 5.00 -4.61 -14.97
C GLY A 318 5.31 -5.99 -15.57
N GLY A 319 6.59 -6.35 -15.59
CA GLY A 319 7.02 -7.71 -15.97
C GLY A 319 6.47 -8.76 -15.02
N ARG A 320 6.41 -10.03 -15.45
CA ARG A 320 6.08 -11.11 -14.52
C ARG A 320 7.19 -11.24 -13.46
N LYS A 321 6.83 -11.28 -12.18
CA LYS A 321 7.80 -11.51 -11.09
C LYS A 321 8.51 -12.85 -11.31
N ARG A 322 9.83 -12.87 -11.17
CA ARG A 322 10.68 -14.04 -11.33
C ARG A 322 11.80 -14.05 -10.29
N ASN A 323 12.47 -15.19 -10.15
CA ASN A 323 13.66 -15.26 -9.33
C ASN A 323 14.82 -14.52 -10.02
N PRO A 324 15.62 -13.74 -9.27
CA PRO A 324 16.84 -13.15 -9.79
C PRO A 324 17.88 -14.25 -10.06
N THR A 325 18.72 -14.02 -11.07
CA THR A 325 19.90 -14.84 -11.33
C THR A 325 20.97 -14.57 -10.27
N GLU A 326 21.90 -15.52 -10.07
CA GLU A 326 23.03 -15.29 -9.14
C GLU A 326 23.92 -14.11 -9.54
N GLU A 327 24.04 -13.84 -10.84
CA GLU A 327 24.79 -12.69 -11.35
C GLU A 327 24.10 -11.37 -10.99
N GLU A 328 22.80 -11.25 -11.23
CA GLU A 328 22.00 -10.08 -10.82
C GLU A 328 22.06 -9.83 -9.31
N LEU A 329 21.95 -10.89 -8.50
CA LEU A 329 22.09 -10.79 -7.05
C LEU A 329 23.49 -10.31 -6.63
N ARG A 330 24.54 -10.83 -7.26
CA ARG A 330 25.93 -10.43 -6.96
C ARG A 330 26.19 -8.97 -7.33
N GLU A 331 25.73 -8.54 -8.49
CA GLU A 331 25.82 -7.14 -8.94
C GLU A 331 25.05 -6.21 -7.99
N SER A 332 23.82 -6.59 -7.63
CA SER A 332 22.96 -5.80 -6.74
C SER A 332 23.53 -5.71 -5.32
N LYS A 333 24.05 -6.82 -4.78
CA LYS A 333 24.72 -6.82 -3.47
C LYS A 333 26.01 -6.01 -3.48
N LYS A 334 26.75 -6.02 -4.59
CA LYS A 334 27.91 -5.14 -4.77
C LYS A 334 27.48 -3.66 -4.77
N ALA A 335 26.43 -3.30 -5.48
CA ALA A 335 25.89 -1.95 -5.50
C ALA A 335 25.45 -1.50 -4.09
N CYS A 336 24.72 -2.33 -3.34
CA CYS A 336 24.34 -2.03 -1.95
C CYS A 336 25.57 -1.81 -1.05
N ARG A 337 26.65 -2.58 -1.24
CA ARG A 337 27.90 -2.36 -0.50
C ARG A 337 28.56 -1.03 -0.83
N GLU A 338 28.63 -0.66 -2.12
CA GLU A 338 29.15 0.65 -2.52
C GLU A 338 28.34 1.80 -1.87
N LEU A 339 27.02 1.62 -1.73
CA LEU A 339 26.16 2.55 -1.00
C LEU A 339 26.52 2.61 0.49
N PHE A 340 26.69 1.47 1.15
CA PHE A 340 27.08 1.39 2.57
C PHE A 340 28.47 2.00 2.83
N ASP A 341 29.45 1.68 1.99
CA ASP A 341 30.82 2.19 2.09
C ASP A 341 30.84 3.73 1.98
N GLY A 342 30.00 4.29 1.11
CA GLY A 342 29.82 5.75 0.98
C GLY A 342 29.28 6.44 2.24
N MET A 343 28.68 5.69 3.16
CA MET A 343 28.08 6.20 4.39
C MET A 343 28.90 5.91 5.66
N GLU A 344 30.08 5.29 5.58
CA GLU A 344 30.88 4.95 6.76
C GLU A 344 31.11 6.16 7.70
N SER A 345 31.30 7.34 7.13
CA SER A 345 31.51 8.59 7.88
C SER A 345 30.29 9.09 8.66
N ARG A 346 29.10 8.53 8.41
CA ARG A 346 27.83 8.95 9.00
C ARG A 346 27.43 8.15 10.25
N GLU A 347 28.21 7.15 10.64
CA GLU A 347 27.94 6.27 11.81
C GLU A 347 26.54 5.61 11.79
N ILE A 348 26.00 5.32 10.60
CA ILE A 348 24.70 4.66 10.41
C ILE A 348 24.86 3.15 10.68
N ALA A 349 23.98 2.59 11.50
CA ALA A 349 23.91 1.15 11.73
C ALA A 349 23.25 0.46 10.51
N ILE A 350 24.01 -0.39 9.83
CA ILE A 350 23.49 -1.25 8.76
C ILE A 350 22.91 -2.52 9.38
N GLU A 351 21.61 -2.75 9.18
CA GLU A 351 20.86 -3.88 9.72
C GLU A 351 20.40 -4.80 8.59
N ALA A 352 20.36 -6.11 8.85
CA ALA A 352 19.74 -7.06 7.92
C ALA A 352 18.27 -6.70 7.71
N PHE A 353 17.80 -6.77 6.46
CA PHE A 353 16.38 -6.56 6.17
C PHE A 353 15.59 -7.74 6.73
N HIS A 354 14.60 -7.44 7.56
CA HIS A 354 13.70 -8.43 8.12
C HIS A 354 12.27 -8.04 7.74
N ASP A 355 11.64 -8.95 7.01
CA ASP A 355 10.26 -8.86 6.59
C ASP A 355 9.44 -9.81 7.48
N GLU A 356 8.86 -9.29 8.55
CA GLU A 356 8.05 -10.10 9.47
C GLU A 356 6.80 -10.67 8.77
N TRP A 357 6.28 -9.96 7.76
CA TRP A 357 5.11 -10.36 6.99
C TRP A 357 5.40 -11.57 6.13
N ALA A 358 6.58 -11.60 5.50
CA ALA A 358 7.00 -12.76 4.71
C ALA A 358 7.21 -14.04 5.54
N GLU A 359 7.31 -13.94 6.87
CA GLU A 359 7.32 -15.10 7.76
C GLU A 359 5.91 -15.62 8.07
N GLU A 360 4.91 -14.73 8.05
CA GLU A 360 3.52 -15.03 8.45
C GLU A 360 2.63 -15.47 7.28
N SER A 361 2.95 -15.09 6.04
CA SER A 361 2.17 -15.47 4.86
C SER A 361 3.00 -16.13 3.77
N VAL A 362 2.46 -17.23 3.24
CA VAL A 362 3.06 -18.04 2.16
C VAL A 362 3.02 -17.35 0.80
N SER A 363 2.21 -16.31 0.66
CA SER A 363 2.05 -15.54 -0.58
C SER A 363 3.14 -14.48 -0.75
N PHE A 364 3.96 -14.26 0.28
CA PHE A 364 5.04 -13.27 0.25
C PHE A 364 6.38 -13.90 -0.12
N ASP A 365 7.11 -13.20 -0.97
CA ASP A 365 8.49 -13.55 -1.23
C ASP A 365 9.34 -13.14 -0.03
N LYS A 366 9.92 -14.13 0.64
CA LYS A 366 10.99 -13.87 1.61
C LYS A 366 12.16 -13.19 0.91
N VAL A 367 12.97 -12.47 1.68
CA VAL A 367 14.30 -12.05 1.17
C VAL A 367 14.99 -13.28 0.62
N ASP A 368 15.52 -13.19 -0.61
CA ASP A 368 16.16 -14.31 -1.27
C ASP A 368 17.25 -14.90 -0.35
N GLU A 369 17.10 -16.17 0.04
CA GLU A 369 18.01 -16.80 1.00
C GLU A 369 19.48 -16.85 0.51
N ARG A 370 19.70 -16.65 -0.79
CA ARG A 370 21.02 -16.55 -1.40
C ARG A 370 21.65 -15.17 -1.17
N TRP A 371 20.85 -14.14 -0.88
CA TRP A 371 21.31 -12.77 -0.61
C TRP A 371 22.40 -12.76 0.46
N GLU A 372 22.17 -13.41 1.60
CA GLU A 372 23.16 -13.48 2.69
C GLU A 372 24.39 -14.31 2.32
N LYS A 373 24.25 -15.28 1.41
CA LYS A 373 25.30 -16.24 1.04
C LYS A 373 26.18 -15.74 -0.12
N ILE A 374 25.70 -14.80 -0.92
CA ILE A 374 26.41 -14.25 -2.07
C ILE A 374 27.51 -13.31 -1.59
N GLU A 375 28.73 -13.50 -2.09
CA GLU A 375 29.90 -12.68 -1.74
C GLU A 375 30.03 -11.40 -2.52
#